data_AF-A0A9R1UN29-F1
#
_entry.id   AF-A0A9R1UN29-F1
#
_cell.length_a   1.000
_cell.length_b   1.000
_cell.length_c   1.000
_cell.angle_alpha   90.00
_cell.angle_beta   90.00
_cell.angle_gamma   90.00
#
_symmetry.space_group_name_H-M   'P 1'
#
loop_
_entity.id
_entity.type
_entity.pdbx_description
1 polymer ?
#
loop_
_entity_poly.entity_id
_entity_poly.type
_entity_poly.pdbx_seq_one_letter_code
_entity_poly.pdbx_strand_id
1 'polypeptide(L)'
;MFTDNSLDINQHLRRRKVQDLVAYCRKASMCKDPIDIGRAAFRTTLNLLSNIIFSTDLRDPYEDSGKELKELVGNIMFEDGKPNLVDFFRVLKKIDPQGIRRRMTHYFGKIFETFEELIEERLEMNRSKHDDVMDVCLKINKENPDEINQAHIKSLFLALAYRSKGLKF
;
A
#
# COMPACT_ATOMS: atom_id res chain seq x y z
N MET A 1 -16.84 4.03 4.05
CA MET A 1 -15.40 4.25 3.76
C MET A 1 -15.13 4.41 2.26
N PHE A 2 -15.66 3.56 1.36
CA PHE A 2 -15.48 3.71 -0.10
C PHE A 2 -16.82 4.00 -0.80
N THR A 3 -17.43 5.15 -0.50
CA THR A 3 -18.66 5.60 -1.15
C THR A 3 -18.34 6.60 -2.26
N ASP A 4 -19.26 6.80 -3.22
CA ASP A 4 -19.07 7.78 -4.31
C ASP A 4 -18.77 9.18 -3.77
N ASN A 5 -19.47 9.59 -2.71
CA ASN A 5 -19.21 10.87 -2.04
C ASN A 5 -17.79 10.98 -1.46
N SER A 6 -17.28 9.89 -0.86
CA SER A 6 -15.89 9.86 -0.36
C SER A 6 -14.86 9.85 -1.51
N LEU A 7 -15.17 9.20 -2.63
CA LEU A 7 -14.34 9.23 -3.83
C LEU A 7 -14.29 10.61 -4.47
N ASP A 8 -15.39 11.35 -4.48
CA ASP A 8 -15.44 12.73 -4.99
C ASP A 8 -14.69 13.71 -4.09
N ILE A 9 -14.82 13.58 -2.76
CA ILE A 9 -14.03 14.37 -1.80
C ILE A 9 -12.53 14.20 -2.08
N ASN A 10 -12.08 12.99 -2.41
CA ASN A 10 -10.67 12.69 -2.70
C ASN A 10 -10.24 13.02 -4.15
N GLN A 11 -11.08 13.62 -4.99
CA GLN A 11 -10.76 13.94 -6.39
C GLN A 11 -9.57 14.91 -6.50
N HIS A 12 -9.50 15.90 -5.60
CA HIS A 12 -8.42 16.88 -5.58
C HIS A 12 -7.06 16.22 -5.32
N LEU A 13 -6.99 15.21 -4.45
CA LEU A 13 -5.79 14.43 -4.16
C LEU A 13 -5.33 13.63 -5.38
N ARG A 14 -6.27 12.94 -6.06
CA ARG A 14 -5.97 12.24 -7.32
C ARG A 14 -5.38 13.19 -8.35
N ARG A 15 -6.00 14.36 -8.53
CA ARG A 15 -5.53 15.37 -9.48
C ARG A 15 -4.12 15.86 -9.15
N ARG A 16 -3.84 16.12 -7.86
CA ARG A 16 -2.52 16.54 -7.39
C ARG A 16 -1.46 15.48 -7.71
N LYS A 17 -1.71 14.21 -7.43
CA LYS A 17 -0.76 13.13 -7.70
C LYS A 17 -0.51 12.89 -9.19
N VAL A 18 -1.50 13.10 -10.03
CA VAL A 18 -1.32 13.10 -11.50
C VAL A 18 -0.45 14.28 -11.93
N GLN A 19 -0.65 15.48 -11.35
CA GLN A 19 0.19 16.64 -11.65
C GLN A 19 1.65 16.42 -11.22
N ASP A 20 1.88 15.82 -10.05
CA ASP A 20 3.23 15.46 -9.57
C ASP A 20 3.92 14.48 -10.54
N LEU A 21 3.20 13.46 -11.01
CA LEU A 21 3.71 12.52 -12.02
C LEU A 21 4.05 13.23 -13.34
N VAL A 22 3.18 14.13 -13.82
CA VAL A 22 3.43 14.92 -15.03
C VAL A 22 4.66 15.82 -14.86
N ALA A 23 4.83 16.45 -13.70
CA ALA A 23 6.00 17.26 -13.39
C ALA A 23 7.28 16.43 -13.38
N TYR A 24 7.26 15.23 -12.78
CA TYR A 24 8.35 14.27 -12.81
C TYR A 24 8.74 13.89 -14.25
N CYS A 25 7.77 13.53 -15.09
CA CYS A 25 8.02 13.19 -16.50
C CYS A 25 8.60 14.37 -17.28
N ARG A 26 8.11 15.60 -17.05
CA ARG A 26 8.65 16.81 -17.69
C ARG A 26 10.11 17.04 -17.31
N LYS A 27 10.46 16.90 -16.02
CA LYS A 27 11.83 17.06 -15.54
C LYS A 27 12.77 16.03 -16.18
N ALA A 28 12.38 14.75 -16.19
CA ALA A 28 13.17 13.70 -16.83
C ALA A 28 13.34 13.94 -18.34
N SER A 29 12.30 14.41 -19.02
CA SER A 29 12.37 14.79 -20.44
C SER A 29 13.35 15.94 -20.70
N MET A 30 13.43 16.94 -19.80
CA MET A 30 14.39 18.04 -19.92
C MET A 30 15.83 17.57 -19.73
N CYS A 31 16.05 16.61 -18.83
CA CYS A 31 17.36 16.02 -18.55
C CYS A 31 17.76 14.89 -19.52
N LYS A 32 16.85 14.46 -20.41
CA LYS A 32 16.99 13.27 -21.29
C LYS A 32 17.23 11.97 -20.50
N ASP A 33 16.69 11.90 -19.29
CA ASP A 33 16.82 10.73 -18.43
C ASP A 33 15.76 9.67 -18.80
N PRO A 34 16.14 8.37 -18.83
CA PRO A 34 15.17 7.30 -19.04
C PRO A 34 14.18 7.22 -17.88
N ILE A 35 12.90 7.03 -18.21
CA ILE A 35 11.83 6.87 -17.22
C ILE A 35 11.42 5.39 -17.13
N ASP A 36 11.56 4.80 -15.95
CA ASP A 36 10.91 3.52 -15.62
C ASP A 36 9.43 3.79 -15.30
N ILE A 37 8.57 3.56 -16.29
CA ILE A 37 7.12 3.76 -16.19
C ILE A 37 6.51 2.87 -15.09
N GLY A 38 7.01 1.64 -14.92
CA GLY A 38 6.55 0.74 -13.87
C GLY A 38 6.85 1.29 -12.47
N ARG A 39 8.06 1.84 -12.29
CA ARG A 39 8.45 2.55 -11.05
C ARG A 39 7.58 3.77 -10.81
N ALA A 40 7.38 4.59 -11.83
CA ALA A 40 6.61 5.82 -11.71
C ALA A 40 5.14 5.53 -11.35
N ALA A 41 4.49 4.59 -12.05
CA ALA A 41 3.10 4.21 -11.81
C ALA A 41 2.91 3.59 -10.42
N PHE A 42 3.84 2.72 -9.98
CA PHE A 42 3.82 2.14 -8.64
C PHE A 42 3.90 3.23 -7.56
N ARG A 43 4.85 4.16 -7.69
CA ARG A 43 5.03 5.27 -6.75
C ARG A 43 3.80 6.17 -6.67
N THR A 44 3.22 6.54 -7.82
CA THR A 44 2.01 7.37 -7.85
C THR A 44 0.83 6.66 -7.19
N THR A 45 0.67 5.36 -7.43
CA THR A 45 -0.41 4.55 -6.83
C THR A 45 -0.22 4.44 -5.33
N LEU A 46 1.00 4.14 -4.89
CA LEU A 46 1.33 4.04 -3.48
C LEU A 46 1.05 5.37 -2.78
N ASN A 47 1.62 6.48 -3.27
CA ASN A 47 1.39 7.80 -2.68
C ASN A 47 -0.09 8.19 -2.66
N LEU A 48 -0.86 7.81 -3.67
CA LEU A 48 -2.31 8.05 -3.68
C LEU A 48 -3.03 7.24 -2.59
N LEU A 49 -2.75 5.94 -2.48
CA LEU A 49 -3.36 5.08 -1.45
C LEU A 49 -2.98 5.54 -0.05
N SER A 50 -1.71 5.89 0.15
CA SER A 50 -1.20 6.43 1.40
C SER A 50 -1.87 7.73 1.80
N ASN A 51 -2.09 8.62 0.83
CA ASN A 51 -2.79 9.87 1.07
C ASN A 51 -4.28 9.64 1.38
N ILE A 52 -4.94 8.69 0.71
CA ILE A 52 -6.34 8.35 1.01
C ILE A 52 -6.49 7.73 2.41
N ILE A 53 -5.55 6.86 2.80
CA ILE A 53 -5.66 6.08 4.04
C ILE A 53 -5.12 6.86 5.24
N PHE A 54 -3.98 7.52 5.07
CA PHE A 54 -3.23 8.17 6.14
C PHE A 54 -3.13 9.70 6.00
N SER A 55 -3.78 10.32 5.01
CA SER A 55 -3.63 11.76 4.67
C SER A 55 -2.19 12.23 4.53
N THR A 56 -1.28 11.29 4.31
CA THR A 56 0.16 11.50 4.35
C THR A 56 0.76 10.88 3.10
N ASP A 57 1.65 11.63 2.47
CA ASP A 57 2.46 11.06 1.40
C ASP A 57 3.49 10.14 2.05
N LEU A 58 3.53 8.88 1.63
CA LEU A 58 4.33 7.84 2.26
C LEU A 58 5.83 7.95 1.93
N ARG A 59 6.40 9.14 2.11
CA ARG A 59 7.80 9.53 1.95
C ARG A 59 8.14 10.17 0.60
N ASP A 60 9.26 10.89 0.62
CA ASP A 60 9.78 11.69 -0.49
C ASP A 60 10.11 10.78 -1.71
N PRO A 61 9.72 11.16 -2.95
CA PRO A 61 10.08 10.46 -4.18
C PRO A 61 11.60 10.22 -4.40
N TYR A 62 12.47 10.87 -3.60
CA TYR A 62 13.93 10.79 -3.67
C TYR A 62 14.60 9.98 -2.53
N GLU A 63 13.84 9.44 -1.57
CA GLU A 63 14.41 8.63 -0.47
C GLU A 63 14.38 7.10 -0.74
N ASP A 64 15.29 6.37 -0.09
CA ASP A 64 15.48 4.92 -0.24
C ASP A 64 14.29 4.08 0.26
N SER A 65 13.54 4.63 1.19
CA SER A 65 12.34 4.02 1.77
C SER A 65 11.25 3.64 0.76
N GLY A 66 10.97 4.51 -0.21
CA GLY A 66 10.00 4.24 -1.28
C GLY A 66 10.50 3.20 -2.29
N LYS A 67 11.82 2.95 -2.33
CA LYS A 67 12.44 1.89 -3.14
C LYS A 67 12.25 0.52 -2.47
N GLU A 68 12.46 0.44 -1.16
CA GLU A 68 12.25 -0.79 -0.38
C GLU A 68 10.79 -1.28 -0.48
N LEU A 69 9.81 -0.40 -0.28
CA LEU A 69 8.40 -0.78 -0.40
C LEU A 69 8.02 -1.22 -1.83
N LYS A 70 8.61 -0.60 -2.86
CA LYS A 70 8.46 -1.07 -4.25
C LYS A 70 9.03 -2.47 -4.45
N GLU A 71 10.22 -2.73 -3.92
CA GLU A 71 10.86 -4.04 -4.04
C GLU A 71 10.05 -5.13 -3.32
N LEU A 72 9.55 -4.83 -2.11
CA LEU A 72 8.66 -5.73 -1.37
C LEU A 72 7.40 -6.07 -2.16
N VAL A 73 6.68 -5.06 -2.67
CA VAL A 73 5.48 -5.33 -3.49
C VAL A 73 5.82 -6.02 -4.80
N GLY A 74 6.93 -5.66 -5.45
CA GLY A 74 7.40 -6.35 -6.65
C GLY A 74 7.68 -7.83 -6.42
N ASN A 75 8.31 -8.17 -5.30
CA ASN A 75 8.58 -9.55 -4.92
C ASN A 75 7.29 -10.32 -4.60
N ILE A 76 6.33 -9.70 -3.92
CA ILE A 76 5.00 -10.27 -3.68
C ILE A 76 4.31 -10.58 -5.02
N MET A 77 4.28 -9.62 -5.94
CA MET A 77 3.68 -9.83 -7.27
C MET A 77 4.38 -10.95 -8.06
N PHE A 78 5.70 -11.06 -7.94
CA PHE A 78 6.47 -12.14 -8.58
C PHE A 78 6.14 -13.51 -7.97
N GLU A 79 5.96 -13.60 -6.65
CA GLU A 79 5.56 -14.85 -6.00
C GLU A 79 4.11 -15.22 -6.32
N ASP A 80 3.18 -14.27 -6.36
CA ASP A 80 1.77 -14.52 -6.71
C ASP A 80 1.60 -14.97 -8.17
N GLY A 81 2.45 -14.49 -9.07
CA GLY A 81 2.41 -14.88 -10.48
C GLY A 81 2.91 -16.31 -10.75
N LYS A 82 3.52 -16.98 -9.75
CA LYS A 82 4.05 -18.34 -9.92
C LYS A 82 2.96 -19.38 -9.68
N PRO A 83 2.84 -20.40 -10.55
CA PRO A 83 2.04 -21.58 -10.23
C PRO A 83 2.54 -22.23 -8.93
N ASN A 84 1.64 -22.43 -7.98
CA ASN A 84 1.96 -23.03 -6.69
C ASN A 84 1.38 -24.45 -6.59
N LEU A 85 2.24 -25.44 -6.41
CA LEU A 85 1.90 -26.86 -6.32
C LEU A 85 0.91 -27.15 -5.19
N VAL A 86 0.90 -26.37 -4.12
CA VAL A 86 -0.04 -26.57 -3.01
C VAL A 86 -1.49 -26.24 -3.39
N ASP A 87 -1.70 -25.47 -4.46
CA ASP A 87 -3.03 -25.14 -4.98
C ASP A 87 -3.64 -26.33 -5.73
N PHE A 88 -2.79 -27.15 -6.36
CA PHE A 88 -3.18 -28.37 -7.06
C PHE A 88 -3.19 -29.59 -6.12
N PHE A 89 -2.23 -29.67 -5.19
CA PHE A 89 -2.03 -30.81 -4.30
C PHE A 89 -2.07 -30.37 -2.83
N ARG A 90 -3.28 -30.38 -2.27
CA ARG A 90 -3.56 -29.91 -0.89
C ARG A 90 -2.70 -30.59 0.18
N VAL A 91 -2.25 -31.81 -0.05
CA VAL A 91 -1.36 -32.57 0.87
C VAL A 91 -0.02 -31.87 1.09
N LEU A 92 0.44 -31.06 0.13
CA LEU A 92 1.72 -30.35 0.19
C LEU A 92 1.66 -29.02 0.97
N LYS A 93 0.47 -28.61 1.45
CA LYS A 93 0.29 -27.31 2.15
C LYS A 93 1.21 -27.13 3.36
N LYS A 94 1.51 -28.21 4.10
CA LYS A 94 2.31 -28.13 5.32
C LYS A 94 3.80 -27.96 5.07
N ILE A 95 4.31 -28.45 3.93
CA ILE A 95 5.75 -28.50 3.65
C ILE A 95 6.27 -27.29 2.86
N ASP A 96 5.38 -26.53 2.22
CA ASP A 96 5.74 -25.35 1.39
C ASP A 96 6.86 -25.67 0.38
N PRO A 97 6.61 -26.58 -0.59
CA PRO A 97 7.67 -27.17 -1.41
C PRO A 97 8.42 -26.16 -2.29
N GLN A 98 7.77 -25.06 -2.65
CA GLN A 98 8.37 -23.98 -3.45
C GLN A 98 8.86 -22.80 -2.59
N GLY A 99 8.68 -22.87 -1.27
CA GLY A 99 9.02 -21.79 -0.33
C GLY A 99 8.21 -20.50 -0.55
N ILE A 100 7.13 -20.54 -1.33
CA ILE A 100 6.33 -19.36 -1.71
C ILE A 100 5.68 -18.79 -0.45
N ARG A 101 5.10 -19.64 0.41
CA ARG A 101 4.47 -19.19 1.64
C ARG A 101 5.47 -18.52 2.56
N ARG A 102 6.66 -19.13 2.75
CA ARG A 102 7.71 -18.55 3.60
C ARG A 102 8.18 -17.18 3.13
N ARG A 103 8.41 -17.01 1.82
CA ARG A 103 8.83 -15.72 1.24
C ARG A 103 7.72 -14.68 1.34
N MET A 104 6.49 -15.04 1.02
CA MET A 104 5.33 -14.15 1.19
C MET A 104 5.16 -13.68 2.62
N THR A 105 5.25 -14.57 3.61
CA THR A 105 5.19 -14.20 5.03
C THR A 105 6.29 -13.18 5.39
N HIS A 106 7.50 -13.35 4.87
CA HIS A 106 8.58 -12.39 5.10
C HIS A 106 8.29 -11.01 4.48
N TYR A 107 7.85 -10.97 3.21
CA TYR A 107 7.54 -9.70 2.54
C TYR A 107 6.36 -8.97 3.19
N PHE A 108 5.29 -9.68 3.54
CA PHE A 108 4.16 -9.08 4.27
C PHE A 108 4.56 -8.61 5.67
N GLY A 109 5.44 -9.34 6.35
CA GLY A 109 6.01 -8.90 7.64
C GLY A 109 6.66 -7.53 7.52
N LYS A 110 7.53 -7.33 6.53
CA LYS A 110 8.19 -6.03 6.27
C LYS A 110 7.22 -4.91 5.94
N ILE A 111 6.21 -5.20 5.12
CA ILE A 111 5.16 -4.23 4.81
C ILE A 111 4.37 -3.85 6.08
N PHE A 112 4.06 -4.82 6.94
CA PHE A 112 3.33 -4.57 8.19
C PHE A 112 4.16 -3.80 9.22
N GLU A 113 5.48 -4.03 9.29
CA GLU A 113 6.41 -3.21 10.09
C GLU A 113 6.35 -1.74 9.65
N THR A 114 6.42 -1.46 8.34
CA THR A 114 6.30 -0.08 7.84
C THR A 114 4.95 0.54 8.19
N PHE A 115 3.84 -0.21 8.15
CA PHE A 115 2.56 0.33 8.57
C PHE A 115 2.47 0.54 10.08
N GLU A 116 3.09 -0.30 10.89
CA GLU A 116 3.14 -0.13 12.33
C GLU A 116 3.80 1.19 12.72
N GLU A 117 4.97 1.49 12.12
CA GLU A 117 5.68 2.76 12.31
C GLU A 117 4.76 3.97 12.04
N LEU A 118 4.00 3.94 10.93
CA LEU A 118 3.10 5.05 10.57
C LEU A 118 1.91 5.20 11.52
N ILE A 119 1.41 4.08 12.04
CA ILE A 119 0.32 4.07 13.01
C ILE A 119 0.82 4.66 14.33
N GLU A 120 2.01 4.24 14.77
CA GLU A 120 2.66 4.74 15.99
C GLU A 120 2.97 6.24 15.90
N GLU A 121 3.66 6.68 14.83
CA GLU A 121 3.95 8.11 14.58
C GLU A 121 2.67 8.96 14.68
N ARG A 122 1.56 8.45 14.17
CA ARG A 122 0.28 9.14 14.16
C ARG A 122 -0.40 9.17 15.52
N LEU A 123 -0.33 8.08 16.28
CA LEU A 123 -0.82 8.03 17.66
C LEU A 123 -0.03 8.97 18.56
N GLU A 124 1.28 9.10 18.36
CA GLU A 124 2.15 9.99 19.13
C GLU A 124 1.96 11.46 18.80
N MET A 125 1.73 11.80 17.53
CA MET A 125 1.63 13.20 17.11
C MET A 125 0.44 13.96 17.70
N ASN A 126 -0.60 13.27 18.18
CA ASN A 126 -1.79 13.86 18.84
C ASN A 126 -2.37 15.08 18.09
N ARG A 127 -2.12 15.16 16.78
CA ARG A 127 -2.50 16.29 15.93
C ARG A 127 -3.96 16.11 15.52
N SER A 128 -4.65 17.24 15.45
CA SER A 128 -6.01 17.44 14.94
C SER A 128 -6.50 16.32 14.03
N LYS A 129 -7.68 15.75 14.33
CA LYS A 129 -8.43 14.84 13.44
C LYS A 129 -8.19 15.21 11.97
N HIS A 130 -7.59 14.30 11.23
CA HIS A 130 -7.48 14.41 9.78
C HIS A 130 -8.78 13.98 9.09
N ASP A 131 -9.72 13.39 9.84
CA ASP A 131 -11.02 12.89 9.35
C ASP A 131 -10.86 11.91 8.17
N ASP A 132 -9.79 11.13 8.19
CA ASP A 132 -9.47 10.15 7.15
C ASP A 132 -9.79 8.71 7.56
N VAL A 133 -9.52 7.76 6.66
CA VAL A 133 -9.83 6.34 6.85
C VAL A 133 -9.14 5.78 8.10
N MET A 134 -7.90 6.19 8.37
CA MET A 134 -7.15 5.75 9.54
C MET A 134 -7.81 6.25 10.83
N ASP A 135 -8.20 7.52 10.90
CA ASP A 135 -8.88 8.07 12.09
C ASP A 135 -10.22 7.36 12.36
N VAL A 136 -10.98 7.07 11.31
CA VAL A 136 -12.23 6.30 11.43
C VAL A 136 -11.95 4.88 11.93
N CYS A 137 -10.94 4.21 11.37
CA CYS A 137 -10.51 2.88 11.83
C CYS A 137 -10.05 2.87 13.30
N LEU A 138 -9.24 3.84 13.71
CA LEU A 138 -8.75 3.97 15.10
C LEU A 138 -9.90 4.28 16.06
N LYS A 139 -10.86 5.12 15.63
CA LYS A 139 -12.07 5.40 16.41
C LYS A 139 -12.90 4.13 16.62
N ILE A 140 -13.16 3.37 15.56
CA ILE A 140 -13.89 2.10 15.66
C ILE A 140 -13.13 1.10 16.55
N ASN A 141 -11.81 0.98 16.40
CA ASN A 141 -10.99 0.12 17.27
C ASN A 141 -11.13 0.48 18.75
N LYS A 142 -11.13 1.78 19.07
CA LYS A 142 -11.28 2.27 20.44
C LYS A 142 -12.69 2.03 21.00
N GLU A 143 -13.72 2.12 20.17
CA GLU A 143 -15.13 1.96 20.56
C GLU A 143 -15.58 0.48 20.57
N ASN A 144 -15.07 -0.33 19.64
CA ASN A 144 -15.38 -1.75 19.42
C ASN A 144 -14.12 -2.50 18.90
N PRO A 145 -13.20 -2.92 19.79
CA PRO A 145 -11.97 -3.59 19.39
C PRO A 145 -12.19 -4.95 18.71
N ASP A 146 -13.33 -5.60 18.98
CA ASP A 146 -13.72 -6.86 18.35
C ASP A 146 -14.15 -6.71 16.88
N GLU A 147 -14.53 -5.50 16.46
CA GLU A 147 -14.98 -5.20 15.09
C GLU A 147 -13.79 -4.85 14.19
N ILE A 148 -12.93 -3.92 14.62
CA ILE A 148 -11.72 -3.52 13.88
C ILE A 148 -10.54 -3.45 14.84
N ASN A 149 -9.63 -4.43 14.73
CA ASN A 149 -8.35 -4.39 15.41
C ASN A 149 -7.23 -3.88 14.46
N GLN A 150 -6.03 -3.66 15.00
CA GLN A 150 -4.90 -3.15 14.22
C GLN A 150 -4.51 -4.06 13.05
N ALA A 151 -4.72 -5.38 13.17
CA ALA A 151 -4.46 -6.33 12.07
C ALA A 151 -5.46 -6.16 10.92
N HIS A 152 -6.73 -5.86 11.21
CA HIS A 152 -7.73 -5.53 10.20
C HIS A 152 -7.36 -4.25 9.44
N ILE A 153 -6.85 -3.23 10.14
CA ILE A 153 -6.41 -1.96 9.54
C ILE A 153 -5.22 -2.20 8.60
N LYS A 154 -4.20 -2.92 9.07
CA LYS A 154 -3.04 -3.30 8.25
C LYS A 154 -3.46 -4.11 7.00
N SER A 155 -4.42 -5.00 7.15
CA SER A 155 -4.94 -5.83 6.05
C SER A 155 -5.77 -5.04 5.02
N LEU A 156 -6.49 -4.00 5.44
CA LEU A 156 -7.27 -3.13 4.56
C LEU A 156 -6.38 -2.44 3.51
N PHE A 157 -5.24 -1.90 3.93
CA PHE A 157 -4.28 -1.27 3.01
C PHE A 157 -3.82 -2.26 1.95
N LEU A 158 -3.47 -3.47 2.39
CA LEU A 158 -3.00 -4.51 1.50
C LEU A 158 -4.08 -4.91 0.48
N ALA A 159 -5.31 -5.09 0.93
CA ALA A 159 -6.43 -5.41 0.04
C ALA A 159 -6.67 -4.32 -1.02
N LEU A 160 -6.53 -3.04 -0.67
CA LEU A 160 -6.67 -1.92 -1.60
C LEU A 160 -5.53 -1.86 -2.62
N ALA A 161 -4.29 -2.12 -2.17
CA ALA A 161 -3.13 -2.19 -3.05
C ALA A 161 -3.32 -3.29 -4.12
N TYR A 162 -3.79 -4.47 -3.73
CA TYR A 162 -4.12 -5.58 -4.64
C TYR A 162 -5.26 -5.23 -5.61
N ARG A 163 -6.34 -4.63 -5.10
CA ARG A 163 -7.54 -4.36 -5.89
C ARG A 163 -7.32 -3.27 -6.95
N SER A 164 -6.40 -2.34 -6.72
CA SER A 164 -6.00 -1.31 -7.70
C SER A 164 -5.47 -1.87 -9.02
N LYS A 165 -5.11 -3.16 -9.06
CA LYS A 165 -4.59 -3.87 -10.24
C LYS A 165 -5.65 -4.63 -11.05
N GLY A 166 -6.91 -4.63 -10.62
CA GLY A 166 -7.98 -5.37 -11.31
C GLY A 166 -7.88 -6.89 -11.14
N LEU A 167 -7.04 -7.38 -10.23
CA LEU A 167 -7.01 -8.78 -9.82
C LEU A 167 -8.27 -9.06 -8.99
N LYS A 168 -9.24 -9.76 -9.58
CA LYS A 168 -10.36 -10.36 -8.86
C LYS A 168 -9.90 -11.70 -8.31
N PHE A 169 -10.16 -11.95 -7.02
CA PHE A 169 -10.27 -13.30 -6.50
C PHE A 169 -11.59 -13.91 -6.97
#